data_AF-A0A8H5DKI0-F1
#
_entry.id   AF-A0A8H5DKI0-F1
#
_cell.length_a   1.000
_cell.length_b   1.000
_cell.length_c   1.000
_cell.angle_alpha   90.00
_cell.angle_beta   90.00
_cell.angle_gamma   90.00
#
_symmetry.space_group_name_H-M   'P 1'
#
loop_
_entity.id
_entity.type
_entity.pdbx_description
1 polymer ?
#
loop_
_entity_poly.entity_id
_entity_poly.type
_entity_poly.pdbx_seq_one_letter_code
_entity_poly.pdbx_strand_id
1 'polypeptide(L)'
;MAIEQFFLGVFVIVLLLYITRLNSLLKSTPNEVQGLSSEPWTPELLRKTYDVLEETPIETNDQLPPKLNRRYIVTGGNGLVGGYIVLQLLARGTSPRNIRILDIRKTERGDMLAYPATQVEFVQTDIASRPSVNEAFAQPWDPSVAHLPLTVFHTAAVIIPSARSRFLYEFPEAVNIGGTNNVLAASRAAGADVFSATSSASISVRPVKAFVAPWTTLPQNYWQFLDEKDFFRPLGCREEYFGNYAATKAVAERLVCAENEASFRTGCIRPANGVYGHPMDNPVGGLLTQETNPTLPFLQRRLPEVRGHVKRLQPGLFSICTHLIASDADARKPASEGGLGYRGALTTLQGVVMEIMEWNREHMSELDGGQKKAYTNSVTLAEKMQGFGAHMPIRRGDS
;
A
#
# COMPACT_ATOMS: atom_id res chain seq x y z
N MET A 1 45.93 -18.18 24.13
CA MET A 1 46.21 -17.23 23.02
C MET A 1 46.29 -17.88 21.65
N ALA A 2 47.32 -18.65 21.26
CA ALA A 2 47.43 -19.14 19.87
C ALA A 2 46.30 -20.09 19.42
N ILE A 3 45.85 -20.99 20.31
CA ILE A 3 44.74 -21.91 20.04
C ILE A 3 43.39 -21.17 19.94
N GLU A 4 43.16 -20.17 20.80
CA GLU A 4 41.94 -19.35 20.77
C GLU A 4 41.87 -18.48 19.50
N GLN A 5 43.01 -17.92 19.07
CA GLN A 5 43.11 -17.17 17.81
C GLN A 5 42.85 -18.08 16.60
N PHE A 6 43.30 -19.33 16.64
CA PHE A 6 43.01 -20.32 15.59
C PHE A 6 41.51 -20.65 15.52
N PHE A 7 40.87 -20.96 16.65
CA PHE A 7 39.43 -21.25 16.67
C PHE A 7 38.58 -20.03 16.27
N LEU A 8 38.97 -18.83 16.68
CA LEU A 8 38.33 -17.59 16.24
C LEU A 8 38.47 -17.41 14.73
N GLY A 9 39.66 -17.65 14.17
CA GLY A 9 39.90 -17.59 12.73
C GLY A 9 39.03 -18.58 11.95
N VAL A 10 38.95 -19.84 12.40
CA VAL A 10 38.09 -20.86 11.80
C VAL A 10 36.61 -20.45 11.89
N PHE A 11 36.15 -19.98 13.04
CA PHE A 11 34.78 -19.51 13.22
C PHE A 11 34.43 -18.37 12.26
N VAL A 12 35.30 -17.36 12.14
CA VAL A 12 35.10 -16.23 11.21
C VAL A 12 35.03 -16.71 9.77
N ILE A 13 35.91 -17.64 9.35
CA ILE A 13 35.88 -18.20 7.99
C ILE A 13 34.57 -18.95 7.74
N VAL A 14 34.14 -19.81 8.67
CA VAL A 14 32.88 -20.56 8.55
C VAL A 14 31.67 -19.61 8.50
N LEU A 15 31.67 -18.56 9.32
CA LEU A 15 30.62 -17.55 9.33
C LEU A 15 30.57 -16.79 8.00
N LEU A 16 31.71 -16.38 7.45
CA LEU A 16 31.78 -15.70 6.14
C LEU A 16 31.29 -16.61 5.01
N LEU A 17 31.70 -17.88 4.99
CA LEU A 17 31.21 -18.86 4.01
C LEU A 17 29.69 -19.05 4.12
N TYR A 18 29.17 -19.13 5.34
CA TYR A 18 27.75 -19.25 5.59
C TYR A 18 26.96 -18.03 5.10
N ILE A 19 27.43 -16.81 5.42
CA ILE A 19 26.80 -15.56 4.97
C ILE A 19 26.86 -15.41 3.45
N THR A 20 28.00 -15.72 2.82
CA THR A 20 28.15 -15.67 1.35
C THR A 20 27.21 -16.64 0.67
N ARG A 21 27.09 -17.87 1.20
CA ARG A 21 26.13 -18.86 0.72
C ARG A 21 24.70 -18.36 0.87
N LEU A 22 24.34 -17.86 2.05
CA LEU A 22 23.00 -17.32 2.30
C LEU A 22 22.67 -16.19 1.32
N ASN A 23 23.58 -15.24 1.14
CA ASN A 23 23.44 -14.17 0.16
C ASN A 23 23.28 -14.70 -1.28
N SER A 24 24.02 -15.74 -1.67
CA SER A 24 23.86 -16.39 -2.98
C SER A 24 22.48 -17.03 -3.13
N LEU A 25 21.97 -17.70 -2.10
CA LEU A 25 20.64 -18.30 -2.11
C LEU A 25 19.52 -17.26 -2.17
N LEU A 26 19.67 -16.14 -1.46
CA LEU A 26 18.64 -15.10 -1.43
C LEU A 26 18.64 -14.21 -2.68
N LYS A 27 19.70 -14.27 -3.49
CA LYS A 27 19.81 -13.59 -4.79
C LYS A 27 19.33 -14.43 -5.97
N SER A 28 19.11 -15.73 -5.78
CA SER A 28 18.67 -16.59 -6.88
C SER A 28 17.14 -16.60 -7.01
N THR A 29 16.67 -16.80 -8.24
CA THR A 29 15.26 -17.07 -8.51
C THR A 29 15.06 -18.59 -8.55
N PRO A 30 14.18 -19.18 -7.72
CA PRO A 30 13.86 -20.61 -7.79
C PRO A 30 13.38 -21.01 -9.19
N ASN A 31 13.73 -22.22 -9.63
CA ASN A 31 13.39 -22.70 -10.98
C ASN A 31 11.87 -22.70 -11.22
N GLU A 32 11.10 -23.02 -10.18
CA GLU A 32 9.63 -23.00 -10.20
C GLU A 32 9.08 -21.59 -10.50
N VAL A 33 9.80 -20.55 -10.06
CA VAL A 33 9.41 -19.14 -10.26
C VAL A 33 9.94 -18.62 -11.60
N GLN A 34 11.11 -19.09 -12.05
CA GLN A 34 11.67 -18.69 -13.34
C GLN A 34 10.70 -18.97 -14.49
N GLY A 35 10.02 -20.12 -14.48
CA GLY A 35 9.01 -20.47 -15.50
C GLY A 35 7.74 -19.61 -15.48
N LEU A 36 7.52 -18.85 -14.40
CA LEU A 36 6.38 -17.93 -14.25
C LEU A 36 6.77 -16.45 -14.45
N SER A 37 8.07 -16.17 -14.49
CA SER A 37 8.59 -14.81 -14.59
C SER A 37 8.52 -14.33 -16.03
N SER A 38 8.19 -13.06 -16.24
CA SER A 38 8.35 -12.43 -17.54
C SER A 38 9.82 -12.19 -17.85
N GLU A 39 10.13 -11.95 -19.12
CA GLU A 39 11.45 -11.45 -19.52
C GLU A 39 11.84 -10.19 -18.74
N PRO A 40 13.09 -10.08 -18.26
CA PRO A 40 13.57 -8.88 -17.59
C PRO A 40 13.42 -7.64 -18.47
N TRP A 41 13.04 -6.52 -17.86
CA TRP A 41 12.92 -5.27 -18.59
C TRP A 41 14.30 -4.72 -18.95
N THR A 42 14.53 -4.42 -20.23
CA THR A 42 15.75 -3.77 -20.71
C THR A 42 15.57 -2.26 -20.81
N PRO A 43 16.65 -1.46 -20.76
CA PRO A 43 16.58 -0.03 -21.03
C PRO A 43 15.93 0.29 -22.40
N GLU A 44 16.17 -0.53 -23.41
CA GLU A 44 15.59 -0.38 -24.74
C GLU A 44 14.08 -0.61 -24.73
N LEU A 45 13.60 -1.61 -23.99
CA LEU A 45 12.17 -1.86 -23.81
C LEU A 45 11.47 -0.70 -23.09
N LEU A 46 12.11 -0.16 -22.05
CA LEU A 46 11.59 0.98 -21.30
C LEU A 46 11.49 2.23 -22.18
N ARG A 47 12.55 2.58 -22.93
CA ARG A 47 12.54 3.71 -23.86
C ARG A 47 11.49 3.55 -24.94
N LYS A 48 11.44 2.38 -25.60
CA LYS A 48 10.43 2.11 -26.62
C LYS A 48 9.01 2.24 -26.07
N THR A 49 8.77 1.75 -24.85
CA THR A 49 7.44 1.88 -24.22
C THR A 49 7.13 3.33 -23.89
N TYR A 50 8.12 4.11 -23.45
CA TYR A 50 7.99 5.55 -23.21
C TYR A 50 7.58 6.27 -24.50
N ASP A 51 8.32 6.08 -25.59
CA ASP A 51 8.06 6.73 -26.88
C ASP A 51 6.64 6.41 -27.37
N VAL A 52 6.23 5.14 -27.28
CA VAL A 52 4.87 4.71 -27.66
C VAL A 52 3.80 5.38 -26.80
N LEU A 53 4.00 5.49 -25.49
CA LEU A 53 3.03 6.11 -24.58
C LEU A 53 2.99 7.64 -24.71
N GLU A 54 4.09 8.25 -25.16
CA GLU A 54 4.14 9.68 -25.47
C GLU A 54 3.36 9.99 -26.75
N GLU A 55 3.51 9.15 -27.77
CA GLU A 55 2.76 9.28 -29.03
C GLU A 55 1.28 8.88 -28.89
N THR A 56 1.00 7.81 -28.14
CA THR A 56 -0.35 7.24 -27.96
C THR A 56 -0.64 7.01 -26.47
N PRO A 57 -1.08 8.05 -25.75
CA PRO A 57 -1.45 7.93 -24.33
C PRO A 57 -2.59 6.92 -24.11
N ILE A 58 -2.50 6.15 -23.03
CA ILE A 58 -3.56 5.21 -22.64
C ILE A 58 -4.59 5.95 -21.78
N GLU A 59 -5.78 6.12 -22.33
CA GLU A 59 -6.95 6.58 -21.58
C GLU A 59 -7.71 5.38 -20.99
N THR A 60 -8.07 5.45 -19.71
CA THR A 60 -8.81 4.37 -19.03
C THR A 60 -10.29 4.69 -18.84
N ASN A 61 -10.71 5.90 -19.23
CA ASN A 61 -12.08 6.39 -19.03
C ASN A 61 -13.13 5.55 -19.78
N ASP A 62 -12.77 4.98 -20.93
CA ASP A 62 -13.66 4.15 -21.75
C ASP A 62 -14.02 2.80 -21.08
N GLN A 63 -13.25 2.39 -20.07
CA GLN A 63 -13.49 1.15 -19.31
C GLN A 63 -14.32 1.40 -18.04
N LEU A 64 -14.68 2.66 -17.75
CA LEU A 64 -15.43 2.98 -16.54
C LEU A 64 -16.86 2.44 -16.63
N PRO A 65 -17.37 1.82 -15.55
CA PRO A 65 -18.77 1.40 -15.51
C PRO A 65 -19.68 2.63 -15.57
N PRO A 66 -20.92 2.46 -16.07
CA PRO A 66 -21.86 3.57 -16.16
C PRO A 66 -22.13 4.21 -14.80
N LYS A 67 -22.54 5.48 -14.83
CA LYS A 67 -23.03 6.20 -13.65
C LYS A 67 -24.14 5.42 -12.96
N LEU A 68 -24.08 5.36 -11.63
CA LEU A 68 -25.18 4.87 -10.81
C LEU A 68 -25.80 6.03 -10.00
N ASN A 69 -27.11 5.99 -9.81
CA ASN A 69 -27.87 6.97 -9.00
C ASN A 69 -27.73 6.66 -7.52
N ARG A 70 -26.56 6.97 -6.95
CA ARG A 70 -26.20 6.67 -5.56
C ARG A 70 -25.42 7.82 -4.93
N ARG A 71 -25.35 7.81 -3.61
CA ARG A 71 -24.40 8.59 -2.81
C ARG A 71 -23.20 7.72 -2.44
N TYR A 72 -22.06 8.36 -2.26
CA TYR A 72 -20.77 7.69 -2.01
C TYR A 72 -20.06 8.36 -0.86
N ILE A 73 -19.66 7.57 0.12
CA ILE A 73 -18.66 7.96 1.12
C ILE A 73 -17.37 7.22 0.80
N VAL A 74 -16.26 7.94 0.69
CA VAL A 74 -14.94 7.37 0.46
C VAL A 74 -14.05 7.71 1.65
N THR A 75 -13.82 6.74 2.54
CA THR A 75 -12.87 6.95 3.65
C THR A 75 -11.45 6.69 3.16
N GLY A 76 -10.49 7.54 3.51
CA GLY A 76 -9.17 7.53 2.88
C GLY A 76 -9.21 8.13 1.46
N GLY A 77 -10.25 8.92 1.16
CA GLY A 77 -10.52 9.46 -0.17
C GLY A 77 -9.52 10.50 -0.66
N ASN A 78 -8.65 11.03 0.21
CA ASN A 78 -7.52 11.87 -0.19
C ASN A 78 -6.22 11.06 -0.36
N GLY A 79 -6.23 9.77 -0.05
CA GLY A 79 -5.14 8.83 -0.34
C GLY A 79 -5.10 8.37 -1.80
N LEU A 80 -4.16 7.48 -2.12
CA LEU A 80 -3.95 6.96 -3.48
C LEU A 80 -5.20 6.29 -4.06
N VAL A 81 -5.62 5.17 -3.46
CA VAL A 81 -6.74 4.36 -3.96
C VAL A 81 -8.06 5.13 -3.83
N GLY A 82 -8.32 5.74 -2.67
CA GLY A 82 -9.53 6.49 -2.42
C GLY A 82 -9.71 7.68 -3.36
N GLY A 83 -8.64 8.44 -3.65
CA GLY A 83 -8.71 9.56 -4.58
C GLY A 83 -8.98 9.12 -6.02
N TYR A 84 -8.39 7.99 -6.48
CA TYR A 84 -8.75 7.44 -7.79
C TYR A 84 -10.20 6.95 -7.85
N ILE A 85 -10.74 6.39 -6.76
CA ILE A 85 -12.18 6.08 -6.68
C ILE A 85 -13.00 7.36 -6.86
N VAL A 86 -12.67 8.45 -6.17
CA VAL A 86 -13.36 9.74 -6.31
C VAL A 86 -13.28 10.25 -7.75
N LEU A 87 -12.08 10.28 -8.34
CA LEU A 87 -11.87 10.74 -9.71
C LEU A 87 -12.64 9.90 -10.73
N GLN A 88 -12.66 8.57 -10.59
CA GLN A 88 -13.41 7.69 -11.48
C GLN A 88 -14.93 7.84 -11.30
N LEU A 89 -15.42 8.07 -10.07
CA LEU A 89 -16.83 8.39 -9.82
C LEU A 89 -17.21 9.68 -10.56
N LEU A 90 -16.39 10.72 -10.48
CA LEU A 90 -16.60 11.98 -11.19
C LEU A 90 -16.54 11.80 -12.70
N ALA A 91 -15.53 11.07 -13.21
CA ALA A 91 -15.31 10.83 -14.64
C ALA A 91 -16.49 10.11 -15.31
N ARG A 92 -17.17 9.19 -14.61
CA ARG A 92 -18.41 8.57 -15.10
C ARG A 92 -19.65 9.46 -15.00
N GLY A 93 -19.52 10.74 -14.64
CA GLY A 93 -20.61 11.72 -14.58
C GLY A 93 -21.36 11.78 -13.23
N THR A 94 -20.79 11.22 -12.16
CA THR A 94 -21.34 11.41 -10.81
C THR A 94 -21.14 12.87 -10.39
N SER A 95 -22.18 13.53 -9.90
CA SER A 95 -22.07 14.91 -9.43
C SER A 95 -21.25 14.96 -8.13
N PRO A 96 -20.40 15.97 -7.91
CA PRO A 96 -19.63 16.13 -6.67
C PRO A 96 -20.50 16.06 -5.39
N ARG A 97 -21.73 16.60 -5.44
CA ARG A 97 -22.71 16.54 -4.34
C ARG A 97 -23.11 15.13 -3.90
N ASN A 98 -22.87 14.11 -4.74
CA ASN A 98 -23.13 12.71 -4.42
C ASN A 98 -21.95 12.06 -3.70
N ILE A 99 -20.81 12.72 -3.58
CA ILE A 99 -19.57 12.14 -3.08
C ILE A 99 -19.14 12.92 -1.84
N ARG A 100 -18.74 12.19 -0.81
CA ARG A 100 -18.15 12.75 0.41
C ARG A 100 -16.84 12.02 0.71
N ILE A 101 -15.78 12.79 0.91
CA ILE A 101 -14.46 12.30 1.32
C ILE A 101 -14.34 12.40 2.83
N LEU A 102 -14.01 11.29 3.47
CA LEU A 102 -13.65 11.23 4.89
C LEU A 102 -12.17 10.89 4.98
N ASP A 103 -11.36 11.80 5.49
CA ASP A 103 -9.92 11.57 5.61
C ASP A 103 -9.34 12.36 6.79
N ILE A 104 -8.22 11.91 7.33
CA ILE A 104 -7.56 12.59 8.46
C ILE A 104 -6.99 13.96 8.05
N ARG A 105 -6.74 14.15 6.74
CA ARG A 105 -6.17 15.37 6.17
C ARG A 105 -6.78 15.73 4.81
N LYS A 106 -6.62 16.98 4.41
CA LYS A 106 -6.92 17.45 3.04
C LYS A 106 -5.97 16.82 2.02
N THR A 107 -6.40 16.78 0.76
CA THR A 107 -5.58 16.28 -0.35
C THR A 107 -4.37 17.19 -0.59
N GLU A 108 -3.24 16.55 -0.87
CA GLU A 108 -2.03 17.17 -1.42
C GLU A 108 -1.83 16.79 -2.91
N ARG A 109 -2.75 15.97 -3.47
CA ARG A 109 -2.68 15.49 -4.85
C ARG A 109 -3.13 16.57 -5.83
N GLY A 110 -2.32 16.87 -6.84
CA GLY A 110 -2.64 17.87 -7.86
C GLY A 110 -3.93 17.55 -8.62
N ASP A 111 -4.16 16.28 -8.96
CA ASP A 111 -5.35 15.80 -9.67
C ASP A 111 -6.67 16.02 -8.91
N MET A 112 -6.62 16.06 -7.58
CA MET A 112 -7.76 16.33 -6.70
C MET A 112 -7.96 17.83 -6.41
N LEU A 113 -7.04 18.69 -6.86
CA LEU A 113 -7.10 20.15 -6.73
C LEU A 113 -7.67 20.84 -7.98
N ALA A 114 -8.09 20.07 -8.98
CA ALA A 114 -8.78 20.56 -10.18
C ALA A 114 -10.31 20.38 -10.08
N TYR A 115 -11.05 21.16 -10.85
CA TYR A 115 -12.49 20.90 -11.07
C TYR A 115 -12.68 19.58 -11.84
N PRO A 116 -13.67 18.74 -11.49
CA PRO A 116 -14.70 18.94 -10.47
C PRO A 116 -14.35 18.40 -9.07
N ALA A 117 -13.17 17.81 -8.88
CA ALA A 117 -12.78 17.20 -7.60
C ALA A 117 -12.78 18.20 -6.43
N THR A 118 -12.42 19.46 -6.66
CA THR A 118 -12.48 20.53 -5.65
C THR A 118 -13.89 20.84 -5.11
N GLN A 119 -14.94 20.38 -5.79
CA GLN A 119 -16.33 20.55 -5.38
C GLN A 119 -16.85 19.38 -4.54
N VAL A 120 -16.07 18.31 -4.38
CA VAL A 120 -16.43 17.17 -3.54
C VAL A 120 -16.30 17.58 -2.07
N GLU A 121 -17.32 17.25 -1.27
CA GLU A 121 -17.32 17.56 0.15
C GLU A 121 -16.19 16.81 0.86
N PHE A 122 -15.38 17.52 1.65
CA PHE A 122 -14.37 16.95 2.52
C PHE A 122 -14.77 17.13 3.98
N VAL A 123 -14.81 16.02 4.71
CA VAL A 123 -15.00 16.01 6.16
C VAL A 123 -13.73 15.44 6.78
N GLN A 124 -13.07 16.23 7.63
CA GLN A 124 -11.91 15.75 8.37
C GLN A 124 -12.37 14.69 9.37
N THR A 125 -11.83 13.49 9.28
CA THR A 125 -12.31 12.34 10.06
C THR A 125 -11.16 11.46 10.50
N ASP A 126 -11.08 11.24 11.82
CA ASP A 126 -10.24 10.18 12.38
C ASP A 126 -11.09 8.91 12.53
N ILE A 127 -10.81 7.91 11.70
CA ILE A 127 -11.58 6.66 11.74
C ILE A 127 -11.39 5.89 13.05
N ALA A 128 -10.28 6.08 13.77
CA ALA A 128 -10.08 5.45 15.07
C ALA A 128 -11.02 6.04 16.15
N SER A 129 -11.55 7.24 15.92
CA SER A 129 -12.49 7.92 16.81
C SER A 129 -13.94 7.67 16.37
N ARG A 130 -14.67 6.83 17.13
CA ARG A 130 -16.10 6.57 16.88
C ARG A 130 -16.96 7.84 16.83
N PRO A 131 -16.81 8.83 17.74
CA PRO A 131 -17.52 10.09 17.63
C PRO A 131 -17.23 10.84 16.32
N SER A 132 -15.96 10.89 15.89
CA SER A 132 -15.57 11.56 14.64
C SER A 132 -16.23 10.91 13.42
N VAL A 133 -16.25 9.58 13.37
CA VAL A 133 -16.93 8.84 12.29
C VAL A 133 -18.43 9.10 12.31
N ASN A 134 -19.08 9.01 13.48
CA ASN A 134 -20.53 9.22 13.59
C ASN A 134 -20.93 10.63 13.15
N GLU A 135 -20.17 11.65 13.55
CA GLU A 135 -20.41 13.04 13.16
C GLU A 135 -20.29 13.21 11.63
N ALA A 136 -19.26 12.63 11.01
CA ALA A 136 -19.06 12.69 9.57
C ALA A 136 -20.18 11.99 8.76
N PHE A 137 -20.69 10.87 9.26
CA PHE A 137 -21.82 10.17 8.65
C PHE A 137 -23.16 10.88 8.87
N ALA A 138 -23.31 11.63 9.97
CA ALA A 138 -24.52 12.38 10.29
C ALA A 138 -24.65 13.70 9.51
N GLN A 139 -23.59 14.19 8.86
CA GLN A 139 -23.64 15.41 8.06
C GLN A 139 -24.75 15.30 6.98
N PRO A 140 -25.64 16.29 6.87
CA PRO A 140 -26.77 16.24 5.97
C PRO A 140 -26.29 16.15 4.52
N TRP A 141 -27.05 15.44 3.70
CA TRP A 141 -26.83 15.42 2.26
C TRP A 141 -27.64 16.53 1.59
N ASP A 142 -27.19 16.98 0.43
CA ASP A 142 -27.99 17.86 -0.42
C ASP A 142 -29.37 17.21 -0.67
N PRO A 143 -30.49 17.95 -0.47
CA PRO A 143 -31.84 17.41 -0.62
C PRO A 143 -32.08 16.70 -1.96
N SER A 144 -31.42 17.13 -3.03
CA SER A 144 -31.52 16.53 -4.36
C SER A 144 -30.97 15.11 -4.45
N VAL A 145 -30.14 14.67 -3.50
CA VAL A 145 -29.50 13.33 -3.50
C VAL A 145 -29.74 12.54 -2.23
N ALA A 146 -30.26 13.16 -1.16
CA ALA A 146 -30.45 12.54 0.15
C ALA A 146 -31.27 11.24 0.12
N HIS A 147 -32.21 11.12 -0.83
CA HIS A 147 -33.06 9.94 -1.01
C HIS A 147 -32.37 8.77 -1.73
N LEU A 148 -31.20 8.99 -2.33
CA LEU A 148 -30.50 7.95 -3.10
C LEU A 148 -29.82 6.92 -2.17
N PRO A 149 -29.67 5.65 -2.60
CA PRO A 149 -28.93 4.63 -1.86
C PRO A 149 -27.48 5.03 -1.59
N LEU A 150 -26.90 4.50 -0.51
CA LEU A 150 -25.54 4.84 -0.06
C LEU A 150 -24.57 3.68 -0.29
N THR A 151 -23.47 3.96 -0.96
CA THR A 151 -22.30 3.09 -1.05
C THR A 151 -21.15 3.67 -0.24
N VAL A 152 -20.46 2.83 0.51
CA VAL A 152 -19.26 3.22 1.24
C VAL A 152 -18.05 2.47 0.68
N PHE A 153 -17.04 3.23 0.28
CA PHE A 153 -15.72 2.71 -0.08
C PHE A 153 -14.75 2.99 1.05
N HIS A 154 -14.32 1.93 1.75
CA HIS A 154 -13.40 2.02 2.87
C HIS A 154 -11.97 1.73 2.43
N THR A 155 -11.17 2.78 2.22
CA THR A 155 -9.76 2.68 1.79
C THR A 155 -8.76 3.20 2.82
N ALA A 156 -9.24 3.74 3.94
CA ALA A 156 -8.40 4.28 5.00
C ALA A 156 -7.68 3.13 5.73
N ALA A 157 -6.36 3.24 5.84
CA ALA A 157 -5.52 2.32 6.58
C ALA A 157 -4.19 3.00 6.92
N VAL A 158 -3.54 2.53 7.98
CA VAL A 158 -2.13 2.83 8.25
C VAL A 158 -1.27 1.64 7.88
N ILE A 159 -0.22 1.92 7.10
CA ILE A 159 0.71 0.92 6.59
C ILE A 159 2.09 1.27 7.11
N ILE A 160 2.64 0.40 7.97
CA ILE A 160 4.02 0.49 8.44
C ILE A 160 4.70 -0.84 8.07
N PRO A 161 5.26 -0.96 6.84
CA PRO A 161 5.68 -2.23 6.28
C PRO A 161 6.70 -3.02 7.12
N SER A 162 7.54 -2.32 7.89
CA SER A 162 8.57 -2.89 8.74
C SER A 162 8.10 -3.22 10.16
N ALA A 163 6.93 -2.75 10.59
CA ALA A 163 6.45 -2.94 11.97
C ALA A 163 6.00 -4.37 12.20
N ARG A 164 6.91 -5.20 12.76
CA ARG A 164 6.63 -6.58 13.19
C ARG A 164 6.58 -6.75 14.70
N SER A 165 7.15 -5.81 15.43
CA SER A 165 7.20 -5.88 16.89
C SER A 165 5.79 -5.76 17.46
N ARG A 166 5.48 -6.56 18.48
CA ARG A 166 4.22 -6.45 19.22
C ARG A 166 4.03 -5.06 19.84
N PHE A 167 5.13 -4.40 20.22
CA PHE A 167 5.12 -3.03 20.76
C PHE A 167 4.63 -1.98 19.76
N LEU A 168 4.62 -2.29 18.46
CA LEU A 168 4.14 -1.39 17.40
C LEU A 168 2.76 -1.81 16.87
N TYR A 169 2.04 -2.67 17.59
CA TYR A 169 0.78 -3.25 17.12
C TYR A 169 -0.44 -2.38 17.44
N GLU A 170 -0.43 -1.69 18.58
CA GLU A 170 -1.57 -0.92 19.09
C GLU A 170 -2.07 0.14 18.09
N PHE A 171 -1.14 0.90 17.49
CA PHE A 171 -1.52 1.93 16.52
C PHE A 171 -2.19 1.37 15.25
N PRO A 172 -1.59 0.42 14.50
CA PRO A 172 -2.28 -0.19 13.36
C PRO A 172 -3.53 -0.96 13.76
N GLU A 173 -3.62 -1.55 14.96
CA GLU A 173 -4.84 -2.17 15.46
C GLU A 173 -5.97 -1.15 15.64
N ALA A 174 -5.70 -0.04 16.34
CA ALA A 174 -6.69 1.01 16.59
C ALA A 174 -7.27 1.57 15.28
N VAL A 175 -6.43 1.77 14.27
CA VAL A 175 -6.86 2.33 12.99
C VAL A 175 -7.46 1.27 12.05
N ASN A 176 -6.74 0.19 11.78
CA ASN A 176 -7.13 -0.78 10.75
C ASN A 176 -8.21 -1.75 11.23
N ILE A 177 -8.31 -2.02 12.54
CA ILE A 177 -9.38 -2.87 13.11
C ILE A 177 -10.45 -1.97 13.71
N GLY A 178 -10.07 -1.17 14.71
CA GLY A 178 -11.00 -0.28 15.40
C GLY A 178 -11.68 0.69 14.45
N GLY A 179 -10.90 1.34 13.58
CA GLY A 179 -11.43 2.26 12.59
C GLY A 179 -12.31 1.60 11.52
N THR A 180 -11.94 0.42 11.01
CA THR A 180 -12.83 -0.33 10.11
C THR A 180 -14.16 -0.66 10.79
N ASN A 181 -14.13 -1.11 12.05
CA ASN A 181 -15.36 -1.43 12.80
C ASN A 181 -16.25 -0.17 13.00
N ASN A 182 -15.65 0.97 13.33
CA ASN A 182 -16.37 2.23 13.47
C ASN A 182 -17.06 2.64 12.16
N VAL A 183 -16.33 2.61 11.04
CA VAL A 183 -16.88 2.98 9.73
C VAL A 183 -17.95 1.99 9.29
N LEU A 184 -17.75 0.68 9.52
CA LEU A 184 -18.73 -0.36 9.19
C LEU A 184 -20.04 -0.16 9.96
N ALA A 185 -19.95 0.08 11.28
CA ALA A 185 -21.11 0.37 12.11
C ALA A 185 -21.85 1.66 11.71
N ALA A 186 -21.11 2.74 11.43
CA ALA A 186 -21.69 4.00 10.97
C ALA A 186 -22.34 3.88 9.59
N SER A 187 -21.75 3.07 8.70
CA SER A 187 -22.31 2.79 7.37
C SER A 187 -23.67 2.10 7.48
N ARG A 188 -23.77 1.08 8.33
CA ARG A 188 -25.03 0.39 8.62
C ARG A 188 -26.05 1.35 9.22
N ALA A 189 -25.66 2.15 10.22
CA ALA A 189 -26.55 3.12 10.86
C ALA A 189 -27.05 4.21 9.90
N ALA A 190 -26.23 4.61 8.92
CA ALA A 190 -26.60 5.57 7.88
C ALA A 190 -27.41 4.96 6.73
N GLY A 191 -27.75 3.67 6.79
CA GLY A 191 -28.55 2.99 5.77
C GLY A 191 -27.79 2.71 4.46
N ALA A 192 -26.47 2.51 4.52
CA ALA A 192 -25.74 2.01 3.37
C ALA A 192 -26.20 0.59 3.02
N ASP A 193 -26.39 0.31 1.72
CA ASP A 193 -26.72 -1.03 1.19
C ASP A 193 -25.51 -1.71 0.52
N VAL A 194 -24.40 -0.98 0.38
CA VAL A 194 -23.11 -1.51 -0.14
C VAL A 194 -21.94 -0.95 0.66
N PHE A 195 -21.04 -1.84 1.11
CA PHE A 195 -19.77 -1.50 1.73
C PHE A 195 -18.63 -2.29 1.09
N SER A 196 -17.71 -1.59 0.44
CA SER A 196 -16.53 -2.22 -0.17
C SER A 196 -15.27 -1.71 0.53
N ALA A 197 -14.46 -2.62 1.06
CA ALA A 197 -13.19 -2.27 1.69
C ALA A 197 -11.99 -2.80 0.90
N THR A 198 -10.88 -2.08 0.96
CA THR A 198 -9.59 -2.63 0.51
C THR A 198 -8.99 -3.49 1.62
N SER A 199 -8.81 -4.77 1.36
CA SER A 199 -7.97 -5.70 2.11
C SER A 199 -6.55 -5.69 1.50
N SER A 200 -5.76 -6.76 1.67
CA SER A 200 -4.43 -6.87 1.05
C SER A 200 -4.05 -8.33 0.84
N ALA A 201 -3.51 -8.69 -0.32
CA ALA A 201 -2.98 -10.05 -0.51
C ALA A 201 -1.76 -10.34 0.36
N SER A 202 -1.16 -9.29 0.95
CA SER A 202 -0.11 -9.42 1.95
C SER A 202 -0.56 -10.16 3.22
N ILE A 203 -1.87 -10.30 3.45
CA ILE A 203 -2.46 -11.17 4.48
C ILE A 203 -2.04 -12.64 4.29
N SER A 204 -1.94 -13.10 3.04
CA SER A 204 -1.55 -14.48 2.71
C SER A 204 -0.05 -14.70 2.82
N VAL A 205 0.77 -13.63 2.89
CA VAL A 205 2.23 -13.71 2.92
C VAL A 205 2.72 -14.18 4.29
N ARG A 206 3.46 -15.28 4.26
CA ARG A 206 4.13 -15.86 5.43
C ARG A 206 5.58 -15.39 5.53
N PRO A 207 6.13 -15.24 6.75
CA PRO A 207 7.53 -14.90 6.94
C PRO A 207 8.47 -15.92 6.29
N VAL A 208 9.49 -15.40 5.60
CA VAL A 208 10.56 -16.23 5.03
C VAL A 208 11.55 -16.61 6.12
N LYS A 209 11.89 -17.89 6.23
CA LYS A 209 12.92 -18.36 7.17
C LYS A 209 14.28 -18.35 6.50
N ALA A 210 14.87 -17.15 6.42
CA ALA A 210 16.11 -16.92 5.67
C ALA A 210 17.30 -17.73 6.19
N PHE A 211 17.47 -17.86 7.51
CA PHE A 211 18.57 -18.64 8.08
C PHE A 211 18.27 -20.13 7.99
N VAL A 212 19.10 -20.86 7.23
CA VAL A 212 18.89 -22.26 6.86
C VAL A 212 20.15 -23.09 7.09
N ALA A 213 20.03 -24.41 7.14
CA ALA A 213 21.20 -25.27 7.26
C ALA A 213 22.10 -25.17 6.00
N PRO A 214 23.42 -25.45 6.10
CA PRO A 214 24.35 -25.37 4.97
C PRO A 214 24.04 -26.29 3.78
N TRP A 215 23.18 -27.28 3.94
CA TRP A 215 22.74 -28.20 2.87
C TRP A 215 21.34 -27.86 2.30
N THR A 216 20.66 -26.84 2.83
CA THR A 216 19.31 -26.45 2.38
C THR A 216 19.36 -25.73 1.03
N THR A 217 18.67 -26.25 0.01
CA THR A 217 18.66 -25.64 -1.34
C THR A 217 17.82 -24.38 -1.43
N LEU A 218 16.71 -24.29 -0.70
CA LEU A 218 15.82 -23.12 -0.67
C LEU A 218 15.28 -22.84 0.73
N PRO A 219 15.20 -21.56 1.15
CA PRO A 219 14.53 -21.20 2.40
C PRO A 219 13.05 -21.58 2.43
N GLN A 220 12.52 -21.83 3.63
CA GLN A 220 11.08 -22.04 3.79
C GLN A 220 10.32 -20.74 3.46
N ASN A 221 9.23 -20.87 2.72
CA ASN A 221 8.37 -19.79 2.22
C ASN A 221 9.08 -18.83 1.26
N TYR A 222 10.22 -19.22 0.66
CA TYR A 222 10.99 -18.34 -0.23
C TYR A 222 10.24 -17.92 -1.51
N TRP A 223 9.27 -18.74 -1.93
CA TRP A 223 8.28 -18.36 -2.92
C TRP A 223 6.89 -18.81 -2.45
N GLN A 224 5.85 -18.05 -2.80
CA GLN A 224 4.50 -18.24 -2.25
C GLN A 224 3.44 -17.87 -3.30
N PHE A 225 2.44 -18.73 -3.47
CA PHE A 225 1.21 -18.36 -4.16
C PHE A 225 0.28 -17.61 -3.21
N LEU A 226 -0.20 -16.46 -3.65
CA LEU A 226 -1.19 -15.65 -2.95
C LEU A 226 -2.57 -16.02 -3.49
N ASP A 227 -3.37 -16.67 -2.63
CA ASP A 227 -4.77 -16.99 -2.87
C ASP A 227 -5.62 -16.60 -1.66
N GLU A 228 -6.92 -16.86 -1.75
CA GLU A 228 -7.92 -16.60 -0.71
C GLU A 228 -8.24 -17.81 0.17
N LYS A 229 -7.49 -18.92 0.06
CA LYS A 229 -7.79 -20.13 0.85
C LYS A 229 -7.64 -19.91 2.36
N ASP A 230 -6.80 -18.96 2.77
CA ASP A 230 -6.69 -18.53 4.16
C ASP A 230 -8.01 -17.93 4.68
N PHE A 231 -8.84 -17.35 3.81
CA PHE A 231 -10.15 -16.83 4.17
C PHE A 231 -11.07 -17.96 4.67
N PHE A 232 -10.91 -19.21 4.27
CA PHE A 232 -11.80 -20.28 4.74
C PHE A 232 -11.27 -21.01 5.99
N ARG A 233 -10.21 -20.48 6.62
CA ARG A 233 -9.58 -21.04 7.81
C ARG A 233 -9.69 -20.09 9.00
N PRO A 234 -9.58 -20.58 10.25
CA PRO A 234 -9.43 -19.72 11.41
C PRO A 234 -8.31 -18.70 11.22
N LEU A 235 -8.48 -17.49 11.76
CA LEU A 235 -7.42 -16.49 11.75
C LEU A 235 -6.17 -17.04 12.44
N GLY A 236 -5.03 -16.94 11.76
CA GLY A 236 -3.73 -17.33 12.33
C GLY A 236 -3.28 -16.37 13.43
N CYS A 237 -2.28 -16.77 14.22
CA CYS A 237 -1.69 -15.86 15.20
C CYS A 237 -0.87 -14.76 14.51
N ARG A 238 -0.69 -13.62 15.21
CA ARG A 238 -0.04 -12.41 14.68
C ARG A 238 1.35 -12.71 14.10
N GLU A 239 2.10 -13.61 14.74
CA GLU A 239 3.46 -14.00 14.39
C GLU A 239 3.55 -14.74 13.05
N GLU A 240 2.45 -15.32 12.57
CA GLU A 240 2.41 -15.99 11.28
C GLU A 240 2.26 -15.02 10.09
N TYR A 241 1.93 -13.76 10.35
CA TYR A 241 1.91 -12.72 9.32
C TYR A 241 3.28 -12.07 9.19
N PHE A 242 3.60 -11.56 8.00
CA PHE A 242 4.89 -10.90 7.78
C PHE A 242 5.03 -9.54 8.54
N GLY A 243 3.94 -8.95 9.01
CA GLY A 243 3.94 -7.70 9.77
C GLY A 243 2.58 -7.34 10.36
N ASN A 244 2.56 -6.32 11.22
CA ASN A 244 1.37 -5.86 11.93
C ASN A 244 0.28 -5.36 10.95
N TYR A 245 0.67 -4.78 9.82
CA TYR A 245 -0.28 -4.37 8.77
C TYR A 245 -1.10 -5.56 8.25
N ALA A 246 -0.46 -6.65 7.83
CA ALA A 246 -1.18 -7.84 7.37
C ALA A 246 -2.05 -8.46 8.46
N ALA A 247 -1.53 -8.59 9.68
CA ALA A 247 -2.30 -9.14 10.80
C ALA A 247 -3.58 -8.32 11.06
N THR A 248 -3.48 -6.98 11.07
CA THR A 248 -4.63 -6.11 11.30
C THR A 248 -5.62 -6.11 10.14
N LYS A 249 -5.14 -6.14 8.89
CA LYS A 249 -6.02 -6.25 7.71
C LYS A 249 -6.74 -7.60 7.63
N ALA A 250 -6.11 -8.68 8.08
CA ALA A 250 -6.74 -10.00 8.16
C ALA A 250 -7.97 -9.99 9.09
N VAL A 251 -7.83 -9.37 10.27
CA VAL A 251 -8.95 -9.21 11.21
C VAL A 251 -10.03 -8.30 10.62
N ALA A 252 -9.64 -7.16 10.07
CA ALA A 252 -10.58 -6.20 9.47
C ALA A 252 -11.42 -6.83 8.33
N GLU A 253 -10.79 -7.66 7.50
CA GLU A 253 -11.48 -8.39 6.43
C GLU A 253 -12.54 -9.35 6.96
N ARG A 254 -12.29 -10.03 8.09
CA ARG A 254 -13.31 -10.86 8.75
C ARG A 254 -14.51 -10.05 9.19
N LEU A 255 -14.25 -8.91 9.84
CA LEU A 255 -15.30 -8.03 10.34
C LEU A 255 -16.18 -7.55 9.20
N VAL A 256 -15.58 -7.09 8.10
CA VAL A 256 -16.33 -6.63 6.93
C VAL A 256 -17.16 -7.76 6.34
N CYS A 257 -16.55 -8.89 5.99
CA CYS A 257 -17.25 -9.98 5.31
C CYS A 257 -18.29 -10.70 6.20
N ALA A 258 -18.15 -10.65 7.53
CA ALA A 258 -19.14 -11.21 8.46
C ALA A 258 -20.46 -10.44 8.49
N GLU A 259 -20.43 -9.16 8.13
CA GLU A 259 -21.63 -8.29 8.09
C GLU A 259 -22.41 -8.40 6.76
N ASN A 260 -21.96 -9.25 5.82
CA ASN A 260 -22.58 -9.36 4.51
C ASN A 260 -23.96 -10.01 4.58
N GLU A 261 -24.98 -9.26 4.19
CA GLU A 261 -26.36 -9.73 4.11
C GLU A 261 -27.11 -9.04 2.95
N ALA A 262 -28.36 -9.46 2.69
CA ALA A 262 -29.14 -8.94 1.57
C ALA A 262 -29.38 -7.42 1.61
N SER A 263 -29.60 -6.87 2.81
CA SER A 263 -29.80 -5.43 3.05
C SER A 263 -28.52 -4.62 3.15
N PHE A 264 -27.38 -5.27 3.38
CA PHE A 264 -26.08 -4.63 3.53
C PHE A 264 -24.99 -5.51 2.94
N ARG A 265 -24.73 -5.32 1.64
CA ARG A 265 -23.77 -6.14 0.90
C ARG A 265 -22.37 -5.64 1.19
N THR A 266 -21.56 -6.48 1.81
CA THR A 266 -20.20 -6.11 2.21
C THR A 266 -19.17 -7.01 1.53
N GLY A 267 -17.99 -6.46 1.26
CA GLY A 267 -16.94 -7.24 0.64
C GLY A 267 -15.58 -6.57 0.70
N CYS A 268 -14.54 -7.37 0.52
CA CYS A 268 -13.16 -6.93 0.49
C CYS A 268 -12.50 -7.28 -0.85
N ILE A 269 -11.68 -6.36 -1.36
CA ILE A 269 -10.78 -6.61 -2.49
C ILE A 269 -9.37 -6.71 -1.93
N ARG A 270 -8.60 -7.73 -2.32
CA ARG A 270 -7.19 -7.91 -1.95
C ARG A 270 -6.30 -7.49 -3.13
N PRO A 271 -5.82 -6.23 -3.22
CA PRO A 271 -4.74 -5.90 -4.15
C PRO A 271 -3.54 -6.81 -3.89
N ALA A 272 -3.05 -7.43 -4.97
CA ALA A 272 -1.97 -8.43 -4.93
C ALA A 272 -0.63 -7.81 -4.52
N ASN A 273 -0.12 -6.94 -5.38
CA ASN A 273 1.11 -6.19 -5.17
C ASN A 273 0.80 -4.77 -4.68
N GLY A 274 1.86 -4.04 -4.31
CA GLY A 274 1.73 -2.62 -3.97
C GLY A 274 1.04 -1.85 -5.09
N VAL A 275 -0.06 -1.16 -4.77
CA VAL A 275 -0.75 -0.27 -5.71
C VAL A 275 0.13 0.97 -5.91
N TYR A 276 0.37 1.33 -7.16
CA TYR A 276 1.19 2.46 -7.59
C TYR A 276 0.48 3.22 -8.72
N GLY A 277 1.12 4.27 -9.23
CA GLY A 277 0.60 5.15 -10.28
C GLY A 277 0.32 6.55 -9.78
N HIS A 278 1.03 7.02 -8.75
CA HIS A 278 1.00 8.42 -8.35
C HIS A 278 2.33 8.78 -7.67
N PRO A 279 2.88 9.99 -7.84
CA PRO A 279 4.14 10.43 -7.20
C PRO A 279 4.25 10.24 -5.68
N MET A 280 3.14 9.97 -4.96
CA MET A 280 3.09 9.77 -3.50
C MET A 280 3.00 8.30 -3.10
N ASP A 281 2.96 7.36 -4.05
CA ASP A 281 2.93 5.95 -3.74
C ASP A 281 4.27 5.47 -3.19
N ASN A 282 4.24 4.36 -2.47
CA ASN A 282 5.46 3.78 -1.89
C ASN A 282 6.29 2.96 -2.90
N PRO A 283 5.67 2.17 -3.82
CA PRO A 283 6.44 1.29 -4.70
C PRO A 283 7.32 2.00 -5.73
N VAL A 284 6.83 3.05 -6.38
CA VAL A 284 7.50 3.71 -7.52
C VAL A 284 7.79 5.18 -7.19
N GLY A 285 6.76 5.99 -6.89
CA GLY A 285 6.92 7.42 -6.62
C GLY A 285 7.85 7.71 -5.44
N GLY A 286 7.75 6.92 -4.37
CA GLY A 286 8.65 6.97 -3.22
C GLY A 286 10.11 6.63 -3.54
N LEU A 287 10.38 5.88 -4.60
CA LEU A 287 11.74 5.62 -5.09
C LEU A 287 12.24 6.76 -5.99
N LEU A 288 11.37 7.29 -6.85
CA LEU A 288 11.70 8.41 -7.75
C LEU A 288 12.00 9.71 -6.98
N THR A 289 11.34 9.92 -5.84
CA THR A 289 11.49 11.13 -5.00
C THR A 289 12.72 11.12 -4.08
N GLN A 290 13.44 9.99 -3.96
CA GLN A 290 14.60 9.86 -3.08
C GLN A 290 15.91 10.21 -3.78
N GLU A 291 16.54 11.32 -3.39
CA GLU A 291 17.90 11.67 -3.86
C GLU A 291 18.97 10.85 -3.15
N THR A 292 18.86 10.67 -1.83
CA THR A 292 19.67 9.81 -0.95
C THR A 292 19.04 9.87 0.45
N ASN A 293 19.16 8.82 1.27
CA ASN A 293 18.56 8.76 2.61
C ASN A 293 19.63 8.93 3.70
N PRO A 294 19.57 9.94 4.58
CA PRO A 294 20.63 10.18 5.56
C PRO A 294 20.53 9.22 6.76
N THR A 295 21.66 8.75 7.29
CA THR A 295 21.69 8.22 8.68
C THR A 295 23.06 8.33 9.37
N LEU A 296 22.98 8.60 10.68
CA LEU A 296 23.96 8.49 11.78
C LEU A 296 25.20 9.42 11.73
N PRO A 297 25.11 10.63 12.33
CA PRO A 297 26.19 11.62 12.38
C PRO A 297 27.47 11.18 13.12
N PHE A 298 27.42 10.14 13.97
CA PHE A 298 28.51 9.82 14.90
C PHE A 298 29.45 8.69 14.45
N LEU A 299 29.19 8.01 13.33
CA LEU A 299 30.00 6.87 12.84
C LEU A 299 30.68 7.11 11.48
N GLN A 300 30.63 8.33 10.96
CA GLN A 300 31.01 8.71 9.59
C GLN A 300 32.49 8.50 9.22
N ARG A 301 33.41 8.35 10.20
CA ARG A 301 34.86 8.35 9.96
C ARG A 301 35.52 6.98 9.76
N ARG A 302 34.87 5.87 10.09
CA ARG A 302 35.54 4.54 10.10
C ARG A 302 34.78 3.39 9.44
N LEU A 303 33.56 3.62 8.98
CA LEU A 303 32.83 2.66 8.18
C LEU A 303 32.42 3.34 6.86
N PRO A 304 32.52 2.66 5.71
CA PRO A 304 31.92 3.18 4.49
C PRO A 304 30.46 3.49 4.75
N GLU A 305 29.99 4.59 4.19
CA GLU A 305 28.61 5.06 4.31
C GLU A 305 27.64 3.89 4.16
N VAL A 306 26.92 3.57 5.23
CA VAL A 306 25.88 2.54 5.18
C VAL A 306 24.66 3.19 4.54
N ARG A 307 24.64 3.14 3.21
CA ARG A 307 23.56 3.66 2.36
C ARG A 307 22.21 3.12 2.84
N GLY A 308 21.15 3.93 2.72
CA GLY A 308 19.80 3.82 3.32
C GLY A 308 18.99 2.51 3.20
N HIS A 309 19.63 1.39 2.87
CA HIS A 309 19.08 0.05 2.84
C HIS A 309 18.90 -0.59 4.22
N VAL A 310 19.57 -0.13 5.30
CA VAL A 310 19.45 -0.80 6.62
C VAL A 310 18.04 -0.69 7.22
N LYS A 311 17.36 0.44 7.07
CA LYS A 311 15.92 0.55 7.42
C LYS A 311 15.04 -0.39 6.59
N ARG A 312 15.51 -0.79 5.39
CA ARG A 312 14.84 -1.74 4.50
C ARG A 312 15.23 -3.21 4.78
N LEU A 313 16.32 -3.45 5.52
CA LEU A 313 16.72 -4.77 6.02
C LEU A 313 15.89 -5.18 7.25
N GLN A 314 14.58 -5.02 7.15
CA GLN A 314 13.62 -5.47 8.16
C GLN A 314 13.07 -6.81 7.70
N PRO A 315 12.98 -7.84 8.57
CA PRO A 315 12.48 -9.17 8.18
C PRO A 315 11.10 -9.13 7.50
N GLY A 316 10.28 -8.12 7.79
CA GLY A 316 8.98 -7.89 7.14
C GLY A 316 9.11 -7.50 5.67
N LEU A 317 9.97 -6.52 5.38
CA LEU A 317 10.29 -6.11 4.02
C LEU A 317 10.95 -7.25 3.23
N PHE A 318 11.84 -8.01 3.88
CA PHE A 318 12.45 -9.19 3.25
C PHE A 318 11.41 -10.18 2.73
N SER A 319 10.35 -10.44 3.52
CA SER A 319 9.32 -11.43 3.16
C SER A 319 8.49 -10.97 1.96
N ILE A 320 8.12 -9.69 1.88
CA ILE A 320 7.35 -9.16 0.75
C ILE A 320 8.19 -8.89 -0.51
N CYS A 321 9.51 -8.82 -0.37
CA CYS A 321 10.46 -8.70 -1.49
C CYS A 321 10.92 -10.05 -2.04
N THR A 322 10.33 -11.16 -1.59
CA THR A 322 10.58 -12.49 -2.17
C THR A 322 9.63 -12.80 -3.32
N HIS A 323 9.66 -14.04 -3.79
CA HIS A 323 8.96 -14.49 -4.99
C HIS A 323 7.47 -14.74 -4.69
N LEU A 324 6.66 -13.68 -4.75
CA LEU A 324 5.21 -13.75 -4.55
C LEU A 324 4.49 -13.87 -5.89
N ILE A 325 3.67 -14.90 -6.04
CA ILE A 325 2.88 -15.14 -7.26
C ILE A 325 1.41 -14.93 -6.93
N ALA A 326 0.76 -14.04 -7.65
CA ALA A 326 -0.67 -13.81 -7.56
C ALA A 326 -1.34 -14.02 -8.93
N SER A 327 -2.61 -14.40 -8.91
CA SER A 327 -3.44 -14.51 -10.11
C SER A 327 -4.67 -13.64 -9.96
N ASP A 328 -5.05 -12.94 -11.04
CA ASP A 328 -6.32 -12.20 -11.12
C ASP A 328 -7.44 -13.05 -11.74
N ALA A 329 -7.24 -14.37 -11.93
CA ALA A 329 -8.18 -15.26 -12.60
C ALA A 329 -9.59 -15.22 -11.96
N ASP A 330 -9.68 -15.24 -10.63
CA ASP A 330 -10.97 -15.16 -9.93
C ASP A 330 -11.62 -13.78 -10.07
N ALA A 331 -10.83 -12.70 -10.07
CA ALA A 331 -11.35 -11.36 -10.30
C ALA A 331 -11.90 -11.20 -11.74
N ARG A 332 -11.29 -11.87 -12.73
CA ARG A 332 -11.71 -11.84 -14.14
C ARG A 332 -13.01 -12.59 -14.43
N LYS A 333 -13.38 -13.56 -13.59
CA LYS A 333 -14.64 -14.30 -13.76
C LYS A 333 -15.83 -13.34 -13.81
N PRO A 334 -16.87 -13.61 -14.61
CA PRO A 334 -18.07 -12.78 -14.63
C PRO A 334 -18.78 -12.80 -13.28
N ALA A 335 -19.58 -11.76 -13.00
CA ALA A 335 -20.35 -11.66 -11.75
C ALA A 335 -21.31 -12.85 -11.55
N SER A 336 -21.82 -13.43 -12.64
CA SER A 336 -22.66 -14.65 -12.62
C SER A 336 -21.93 -15.89 -12.08
N GLU A 337 -20.60 -15.90 -12.12
CA GLU A 337 -19.74 -16.97 -11.58
C GLU A 337 -19.06 -16.56 -10.27
N GLY A 338 -19.47 -15.43 -9.67
CA GLY A 338 -18.92 -14.93 -8.41
C GLY A 338 -17.64 -14.10 -8.55
N GLY A 339 -17.21 -13.76 -9.77
CA GLY A 339 -16.07 -12.86 -9.98
C GLY A 339 -16.48 -11.39 -10.09
N LEU A 340 -15.51 -10.52 -10.42
CA LEU A 340 -15.73 -9.07 -10.55
C LEU A 340 -15.91 -8.62 -12.02
N GLY A 341 -15.71 -9.52 -12.98
CA GLY A 341 -15.59 -9.16 -14.39
C GLY A 341 -14.39 -8.24 -14.67
N TYR A 342 -13.36 -8.29 -13.82
CA TYR A 342 -12.20 -7.42 -13.90
C TYR A 342 -11.48 -7.59 -15.25
N ARG A 343 -11.13 -6.47 -15.88
CA ARG A 343 -10.28 -6.42 -17.06
C ARG A 343 -9.15 -5.43 -16.80
N GLY A 344 -7.92 -5.91 -16.89
CA GLY A 344 -6.75 -5.04 -16.75
C GLY A 344 -6.71 -4.03 -17.91
N ALA A 345 -6.61 -2.75 -17.57
CA ALA A 345 -6.55 -1.66 -18.54
C ALA A 345 -5.15 -1.48 -19.15
N LEU A 346 -4.12 -1.73 -18.33
CA LEU A 346 -2.72 -1.55 -18.67
C LEU A 346 -1.87 -2.64 -18.01
N THR A 347 -0.71 -2.90 -18.62
CA THR A 347 0.31 -3.80 -18.08
C THR A 347 1.14 -3.11 -17.00
N THR A 348 1.81 -3.89 -16.15
CA THR A 348 2.71 -3.34 -15.11
C THR A 348 3.79 -2.43 -15.71
N LEU A 349 4.39 -2.85 -16.83
CA LEU A 349 5.40 -2.07 -17.55
C LEU A 349 4.85 -0.71 -18.00
N GLN A 350 3.68 -0.69 -18.62
CA GLN A 350 3.04 0.56 -19.05
C GLN A 350 2.76 1.48 -17.85
N GLY A 351 2.21 0.95 -16.76
CA GLY A 351 1.93 1.74 -15.57
C GLY A 351 3.19 2.37 -14.97
N VAL A 352 4.29 1.61 -14.88
CA VAL A 352 5.56 2.14 -14.35
C VAL A 352 6.12 3.22 -15.27
N VAL A 353 6.08 3.02 -16.59
CA VAL A 353 6.57 4.01 -17.56
C VAL A 353 5.71 5.27 -17.53
N MET A 354 4.38 5.15 -17.44
CA MET A 354 3.48 6.31 -17.29
C MET A 354 3.81 7.13 -16.05
N GLU A 355 4.11 6.48 -14.93
CA GLU A 355 4.50 7.19 -13.70
C GLU A 355 5.86 7.88 -13.84
N ILE A 356 6.82 7.27 -14.52
CA ILE A 356 8.11 7.93 -14.87
C ILE A 356 7.86 9.16 -15.75
N MET A 357 6.98 9.06 -16.75
CA MET A 357 6.61 10.18 -17.62
C MET A 357 5.98 11.32 -16.82
N GLU A 358 5.04 11.01 -15.93
CA GLU A 358 4.39 12.00 -15.06
C GLU A 358 5.40 12.66 -14.12
N TRP A 359 6.25 11.87 -13.48
CA TRP A 359 7.32 12.38 -12.62
C TRP A 359 8.25 13.31 -13.40
N ASN A 360 8.71 12.91 -14.58
CA ASN A 360 9.55 13.74 -15.45
C ASN A 360 8.86 15.07 -15.72
N ARG A 361 7.59 15.04 -16.17
CA ARG A 361 6.81 16.26 -16.48
C ARG A 361 6.66 17.18 -15.29
N GLU A 362 6.39 16.65 -14.10
CA GLU A 362 6.25 17.43 -12.87
C GLU A 362 7.56 18.09 -12.42
N HIS A 363 8.70 17.44 -12.65
CA HIS A 363 10.01 17.88 -12.19
C HIS A 363 10.81 18.61 -13.29
N MET A 364 10.29 18.74 -14.51
CA MET A 364 10.89 19.58 -15.56
C MET A 364 11.10 21.03 -15.08
N SER A 365 10.15 21.60 -14.32
CA SER A 365 10.30 22.96 -13.79
C SER A 365 11.36 23.10 -12.69
N GLU A 366 11.77 22.01 -12.04
CA GLU A 366 12.85 22.02 -11.05
C GLU A 366 14.21 22.21 -11.71
N LEU A 367 14.37 21.66 -12.92
CA LEU A 367 15.56 21.87 -13.77
C LEU A 367 15.68 23.35 -14.20
N ASP A 368 14.56 24.07 -14.26
CA ASP A 368 14.48 25.50 -14.56
C ASP A 368 14.56 26.40 -13.31
N GLY A 369 14.94 25.86 -12.14
CA GLY A 369 15.11 26.60 -10.89
C GLY A 369 13.85 26.73 -10.03
N GLY A 370 12.80 25.96 -10.34
CA GLY A 370 11.58 25.85 -9.52
C GLY A 370 11.80 25.13 -8.19
N GLN A 371 10.88 25.32 -7.23
CA GLN A 371 10.93 24.62 -5.95
C GLN A 371 10.62 23.13 -6.10
N LYS A 372 11.40 22.30 -5.42
CA LYS A 372 11.20 20.86 -5.38
C LYS A 372 9.88 20.49 -4.70
N LYS A 373 9.05 19.70 -5.36
CA LYS A 373 7.79 19.22 -4.75
C LYS A 373 8.07 18.06 -3.79
N ALA A 374 7.72 18.24 -2.52
CA ALA A 374 7.82 17.20 -1.51
C ALA A 374 6.44 16.61 -1.21
N TYR A 375 6.33 15.29 -1.22
CA TYR A 375 5.08 14.57 -1.00
C TYR A 375 5.10 13.78 0.31
N THR A 376 3.96 13.74 1.02
CA THR A 376 3.81 12.88 2.20
C THR A 376 3.11 11.57 1.79
N ASN A 377 3.87 10.48 1.72
CA ASN A 377 3.34 9.13 1.48
C ASN A 377 2.69 8.50 2.72
N SER A 378 2.09 7.32 2.58
CA SER A 378 1.36 6.67 3.69
C SER A 378 2.25 6.30 4.88
N VAL A 379 3.52 5.94 4.63
CA VAL A 379 4.45 5.54 5.69
C VAL A 379 4.88 6.77 6.51
N THR A 380 5.29 7.84 5.83
CA THR A 380 5.66 9.10 6.48
C THR A 380 4.50 9.74 7.22
N LEU A 381 3.26 9.63 6.69
CA LEU A 381 2.07 10.07 7.40
C LEU A 381 1.87 9.28 8.70
N ALA A 382 1.99 7.94 8.64
CA ALA A 382 1.86 7.09 9.82
C ALA A 382 2.93 7.43 10.88
N GLU A 383 4.17 7.68 10.47
CA GLU A 383 5.25 8.12 11.36
C GLU A 383 4.97 9.48 12.00
N LYS A 384 4.44 10.45 11.23
CA LYS A 384 4.00 11.76 11.76
C LYS A 384 2.88 11.61 12.80
N MET A 385 1.90 10.75 12.55
CA MET A 385 0.80 10.46 13.48
C MET A 385 1.30 9.82 14.78
N GLN A 386 2.35 8.98 14.72
CA GLN A 386 3.01 8.41 15.90
C GLN A 386 4.00 9.36 16.58
N GLY A 387 4.22 10.57 16.05
CA GLY A 387 5.16 11.55 16.61
C GLY A 387 6.64 11.26 16.32
N PHE A 388 6.97 10.35 15.40
CA PHE A 388 8.36 9.96 15.10
C PHE A 388 9.09 10.87 14.09
N GLY A 389 8.55 12.06 13.80
CA GLY A 389 9.14 13.06 12.89
C GLY A 389 9.49 14.39 13.58
N ALA A 390 10.73 14.51 14.05
CA ALA A 390 11.49 15.75 14.28
C ALA A 390 10.84 16.88 15.11
N HIS A 391 10.70 16.67 16.42
CA HIS A 391 11.02 17.71 17.41
C HIS A 391 12.17 17.24 18.29
N MET A 392 13.40 17.64 17.95
CA MET A 392 14.43 17.85 18.96
C MET A 392 14.96 19.27 18.75
N PRO A 393 14.48 20.28 19.50
CA PRO A 393 15.12 21.58 19.46
C PRO A 393 16.54 21.40 19.99
N ILE A 394 17.53 21.75 19.18
CA ILE A 394 18.90 21.94 19.66
C ILE A 394 18.81 23.07 20.69
N ARG A 395 18.79 22.71 21.98
CA ARG A 395 19.19 23.66 23.03
C ARG A 395 20.64 24.00 22.74
N ARG A 396 20.88 25.17 22.15
CA ARG A 396 22.15 25.87 22.37
C ARG A 396 22.20 26.14 23.87
N GLY A 397 23.00 25.35 24.57
CA GLY A 397 23.44 25.73 25.91
C GLY A 397 24.40 26.89 25.73
N ASP A 398 24.03 28.03 26.28
CA ASP A 398 24.97 29.11 26.55
C ASP A 398 25.97 28.62 27.60
N SER A 399 27.25 28.63 27.23
CA SER A 399 28.39 28.76 28.12
C SER A 399 29.44 29.59 27.40
#